data_AF-A0A6G5A2R1-F1
#
_entry.id   AF-A0A6G5A2R1-F1
#
_cell.length_a   1.000
_cell.length_b   1.000
_cell.length_c   1.000
_cell.angle_alpha   90.00
_cell.angle_beta   90.00
_cell.angle_gamma   90.00
#
_symmetry.space_group_name_H-M   'P 1'
#
loop_
_entity.id
_entity.type
_entity.pdbx_description
1 polymer ?
#
loop_
_entity_poly.entity_id
_entity_poly.type
_entity_poly.pdbx_seq_one_letter_code
_entity_poly.pdbx_strand_id
1 'polypeptide(L)'
;MTGYNAYAIESDGSKNMNVLGLGYVGGLCTKFFVALGEDVAGTYSGMHTLTHEGGHVLGASHDQSNPKPSIPGDPGSLKCPWKDGHIMSYVDGGPRHHSFFMVQSEANTASRAIARRSLLESEHRQHWAHGTGEVSRYGRSTKRILQKCFSERTKRDR
;
A
#
# COMPACT_ATOMS: atom_id res chain seq x y z
N MET A 1 1.54 -16.40 -3.76
CA MET A 1 0.30 -16.77 -4.47
C MET A 1 -0.16 -18.12 -3.96
N THR A 2 -1.45 -18.27 -3.72
CA THR A 2 -2.02 -19.41 -2.96
C THR A 2 -2.65 -20.47 -3.85
N GLY A 3 -2.86 -20.20 -5.15
CA GLY A 3 -3.55 -21.10 -6.08
C GLY A 3 -5.08 -21.14 -5.92
N TYR A 4 -5.65 -20.21 -5.15
CA TYR A 4 -7.10 -20.06 -4.95
C TYR A 4 -7.63 -18.81 -5.65
N ASN A 5 -8.89 -18.85 -6.06
CA ASN A 5 -9.59 -17.71 -6.63
C ASN A 5 -10.06 -16.77 -5.51
N ALA A 6 -9.82 -15.48 -5.68
CA ALA A 6 -10.37 -14.45 -4.82
C ALA A 6 -11.83 -14.15 -5.22
N TYR A 7 -12.66 -13.82 -4.23
CA TYR A 7 -14.04 -13.39 -4.46
C TYR A 7 -14.52 -12.50 -3.32
N ALA A 8 -15.45 -11.60 -3.63
CA ALA A 8 -16.22 -10.88 -2.62
C ALA A 8 -17.62 -11.50 -2.46
N ILE A 9 -18.20 -11.34 -1.28
CA ILE A 9 -19.61 -11.65 -1.04
C ILE A 9 -20.41 -10.36 -1.16
N GLU A 10 -21.37 -10.35 -2.07
CA GLU A 10 -22.30 -9.23 -2.24
C GLU A 10 -23.39 -9.26 -1.17
N SER A 11 -24.17 -8.18 -1.05
CA SER A 11 -25.21 -8.05 -0.03
C SER A 11 -26.32 -9.11 -0.11
N ASP A 12 -26.53 -9.70 -1.28
CA ASP A 12 -27.50 -10.77 -1.53
C ASP A 12 -26.94 -12.18 -1.27
N GLY A 13 -25.68 -12.28 -0.82
CA GLY A 13 -24.99 -13.54 -0.57
C GLY A 13 -24.35 -14.16 -1.82
N SER A 14 -24.48 -13.54 -2.99
CA SER A 14 -23.83 -14.00 -4.21
C SER A 14 -22.30 -13.77 -4.16
N LYS A 15 -21.57 -14.58 -4.91
CA LYS A 15 -20.10 -14.47 -5.04
C LYS A 15 -19.75 -13.62 -6.26
N ASN A 16 -19.03 -12.54 -6.02
CA ASN A 16 -18.43 -11.72 -7.05
C ASN A 16 -16.98 -12.18 -7.32
N MET A 17 -16.79 -12.85 -8.45
CA MET A 17 -15.49 -13.40 -8.88
C MET A 17 -14.62 -12.37 -9.61
N ASN A 18 -15.04 -11.10 -9.74
CA ASN A 18 -14.26 -10.07 -10.40
C ASN A 18 -13.20 -9.44 -9.47
N VAL A 19 -13.16 -9.85 -8.20
CA VAL A 19 -12.18 -9.37 -7.23
C VAL A 19 -10.92 -10.21 -7.34
N LEU A 20 -9.89 -9.63 -7.95
CA LEU A 20 -8.59 -10.29 -8.12
C LEU A 20 -7.65 -10.07 -6.93
N GLY A 21 -7.94 -9.13 -6.03
CA GLY A 21 -7.04 -8.78 -4.95
C GLY A 21 -7.67 -7.97 -3.84
N LEU A 22 -6.90 -7.77 -2.77
CA LEU A 22 -7.25 -6.94 -1.62
C LEU A 22 -5.99 -6.34 -0.99
N GLY A 23 -5.95 -5.03 -0.86
CA GLY A 23 -4.89 -4.27 -0.20
C GLY A 23 -5.46 -3.17 0.70
N TYR A 24 -4.92 -3.04 1.91
CA TYR A 24 -5.32 -1.96 2.81
C TYR A 24 -4.66 -0.65 2.40
N VAL A 25 -5.47 0.35 2.03
CA VAL A 25 -4.97 1.67 1.64
C VAL A 25 -4.16 2.30 2.77
N GLY A 26 -2.89 2.64 2.50
CA GLY A 26 -1.97 3.21 3.49
C GLY A 26 -1.55 2.23 4.59
N GLY A 27 -1.63 0.91 4.33
CA GLY A 27 -1.26 -0.13 5.29
C GLY A 27 0.21 -0.13 5.69
N LEU A 28 1.09 0.59 4.97
CA LEU A 28 2.52 0.67 5.22
C LEU A 28 2.86 0.95 6.70
N CYS A 29 3.64 0.06 7.31
CA CYS A 29 4.10 0.18 8.70
C CYS A 29 2.99 0.18 9.76
N THR A 30 1.84 -0.41 9.43
CA THR A 30 0.74 -0.68 10.35
C THR A 30 0.53 -2.20 10.49
N LYS A 31 -0.38 -2.61 11.38
CA LYS A 31 -0.85 -4.01 11.44
C LYS A 31 -1.58 -4.46 10.18
N PHE A 32 -1.90 -3.53 9.27
CA PHE A 32 -2.52 -3.78 7.98
C PHE A 32 -1.52 -3.73 6.82
N PHE A 33 -0.22 -3.90 7.08
CA PHE A 33 0.80 -4.07 6.03
C PHE A 33 0.69 -5.46 5.41
N VAL A 34 -0.35 -5.66 4.59
CA VAL A 34 -0.70 -6.90 3.89
C VAL A 34 -1.49 -6.56 2.62
N ALA A 35 -1.24 -7.34 1.58
CA ALA A 35 -2.01 -7.38 0.35
C ALA A 35 -2.11 -8.83 -0.14
N LEU A 36 -3.20 -9.16 -0.82
CA LEU A 36 -3.46 -10.44 -1.46
C LEU A 36 -3.77 -10.19 -2.93
N GLY A 37 -3.26 -11.03 -3.82
CA GLY A 37 -3.58 -10.99 -5.24
C GLY A 37 -3.64 -12.38 -5.85
N GLU A 38 -4.60 -12.57 -6.73
CA GLU A 38 -4.77 -13.72 -7.62
C GLU A 38 -3.80 -13.61 -8.81
N ASP A 39 -3.31 -14.76 -9.25
CA ASP A 39 -2.53 -14.91 -10.46
C ASP A 39 -3.07 -16.10 -11.27
N VAL A 40 -3.17 -15.90 -12.57
CA VAL A 40 -3.58 -16.95 -13.50
C VAL A 40 -2.32 -17.56 -14.11
N ALA A 41 -2.07 -18.83 -13.80
CA ALA A 41 -0.87 -19.56 -14.21
C ALA A 41 -0.62 -19.44 -15.73
N GLY A 42 0.61 -19.11 -16.11
CA GLY A 42 1.03 -18.96 -17.50
C GLY A 42 0.73 -17.61 -18.14
N THR A 43 0.02 -16.70 -17.45
CA THR A 43 -0.34 -15.37 -18.00
C THR A 43 0.47 -14.22 -17.41
N TYR A 44 1.13 -14.44 -16.26
CA TYR A 44 1.79 -13.40 -15.46
C TYR A 44 0.84 -12.26 -15.01
N SER A 45 -0.48 -12.46 -15.02
CA SER A 45 -1.48 -11.46 -14.63
C SER A 45 -1.30 -10.99 -13.18
N GLY A 46 -0.79 -11.86 -12.31
CA GLY A 46 -0.51 -11.55 -10.92
C GLY A 46 0.51 -10.43 -10.73
N MET A 47 1.34 -10.10 -11.72
CA MET A 47 2.22 -8.93 -11.61
C MET A 47 1.45 -7.61 -11.65
N HIS A 48 0.41 -7.52 -12.47
CA HIS A 48 -0.48 -6.36 -12.47
C HIS A 48 -1.25 -6.29 -11.15
N THR A 49 -1.88 -7.40 -10.73
CA THR A 49 -2.60 -7.48 -9.46
C THR A 49 -1.71 -7.10 -8.27
N LEU A 50 -0.52 -7.69 -8.17
CA LEU A 50 0.44 -7.37 -7.11
C LEU A 50 0.82 -5.89 -7.10
N THR A 51 0.98 -5.28 -8.26
CA THR A 51 1.33 -3.86 -8.37
C THR A 51 0.15 -2.98 -7.93
N HIS A 52 -1.08 -3.32 -8.31
CA HIS A 52 -2.30 -2.63 -7.89
C HIS A 52 -2.47 -2.67 -6.37
N GLU A 53 -2.45 -3.87 -5.79
CA GLU A 53 -2.64 -4.05 -4.35
C GLU A 53 -1.46 -3.50 -3.53
N GLY A 54 -0.24 -3.58 -4.08
CA GLY A 54 0.92 -2.90 -3.54
C GLY A 54 0.77 -1.38 -3.55
N GLY A 55 0.15 -0.82 -4.58
CA GLY A 55 -0.25 0.59 -4.66
C GLY A 55 -1.16 0.98 -3.51
N HIS A 56 -2.20 0.20 -3.23
CA HIS A 56 -3.04 0.41 -2.06
C HIS A 56 -2.24 0.43 -0.76
N VAL A 57 -1.44 -0.60 -0.50
CA VAL A 57 -0.61 -0.67 0.71
C VAL A 57 0.30 0.56 0.85
N LEU A 58 0.81 1.06 -0.26
CA LEU A 58 1.65 2.26 -0.31
C LEU A 58 0.88 3.56 -0.17
N GLY A 59 -0.44 3.61 -0.36
CA GLY A 59 -1.26 4.80 -0.14
C GLY A 59 -2.17 5.19 -1.32
N ALA A 60 -1.97 4.60 -2.50
CA ALA A 60 -2.78 4.92 -3.66
C ALA A 60 -4.23 4.44 -3.47
N SER A 61 -5.18 5.30 -3.83
CA SER A 61 -6.58 4.91 -3.97
C SER A 61 -6.90 4.59 -5.42
N HIS A 62 -8.00 3.88 -5.63
CA HIS A 62 -8.64 3.76 -6.94
C HIS A 62 -8.85 5.11 -7.61
N ASP A 63 -8.93 5.14 -8.93
CA ASP A 63 -9.22 6.34 -9.69
C ASP A 63 -10.52 7.03 -9.23
N GLN A 64 -10.57 8.35 -9.36
CA GLN A 64 -11.70 9.19 -8.93
C GLN A 64 -12.11 9.04 -7.44
N SER A 65 -11.18 8.67 -6.56
CA SER A 65 -11.45 8.57 -5.12
C SER A 65 -11.17 9.87 -4.38
N ASN A 66 -11.98 10.14 -3.36
CA ASN A 66 -11.70 11.19 -2.39
C ASN A 66 -10.44 10.87 -1.55
N PRO A 67 -9.74 11.90 -1.04
CA PRO A 67 -8.69 11.74 -0.04
C PRO A 67 -9.15 10.89 1.16
N LYS A 68 -8.26 10.03 1.66
CA LYS A 68 -8.47 9.21 2.85
C LYS A 68 -8.16 10.03 4.12
N PRO A 69 -9.14 10.22 5.02
CA PRO A 69 -8.92 10.98 6.27
C PRO A 69 -7.84 10.38 7.18
N SER A 70 -7.59 9.07 7.07
CA SER A 70 -6.56 8.35 7.83
C SER A 70 -5.13 8.62 7.36
N ILE A 71 -4.93 9.26 6.21
CA ILE A 71 -3.63 9.56 5.62
C ILE A 71 -3.49 11.08 5.53
N PRO A 72 -2.88 11.74 6.54
CA PRO A 72 -2.61 13.17 6.48
C PRO A 72 -1.88 13.58 5.20
N GLY A 73 -2.47 14.54 4.47
CA GLY A 73 -1.92 15.03 3.21
C GLY A 73 -2.17 14.13 2.01
N ASP A 74 -3.10 13.16 2.10
CA ASP A 74 -3.52 12.40 0.93
C ASP A 74 -4.12 13.32 -0.14
N PRO A 75 -3.55 13.38 -1.36
CA PRO A 75 -4.11 14.19 -2.44
C PRO A 75 -5.41 13.61 -3.02
N GLY A 76 -5.74 12.35 -2.71
CA GLY A 76 -6.80 11.61 -3.38
C GLY A 76 -6.48 11.36 -4.86
N SER A 77 -7.50 11.00 -5.62
CA SER A 77 -7.37 10.65 -7.05
C SER A 77 -8.55 11.14 -7.89
N LEU A 78 -9.32 12.13 -7.40
CA LEU A 78 -10.44 12.74 -8.12
C LEU A 78 -10.08 13.21 -9.55
N LYS A 79 -8.82 13.58 -9.77
CA LYS A 79 -8.29 14.03 -11.07
C LYS A 79 -7.75 12.89 -11.96
N CYS A 80 -7.82 11.64 -11.52
CA CYS A 80 -7.44 10.45 -12.29
C CYS A 80 -8.71 9.83 -12.90
N PRO A 81 -8.99 9.99 -14.19
CA PRO A 81 -10.19 9.43 -14.80
C PRO A 81 -10.05 7.92 -15.02
N TRP A 82 -11.07 7.14 -14.66
CA TRP A 82 -11.10 5.69 -14.93
C TRP A 82 -10.76 5.33 -16.37
N LYS A 83 -11.31 6.09 -17.34
CA LYS A 83 -11.12 5.88 -18.78
C LYS A 83 -9.66 5.92 -19.24
N ASP A 84 -8.76 6.49 -18.43
CA ASP A 84 -7.35 6.52 -18.75
C ASP A 84 -6.63 5.22 -18.41
N GLY A 85 -7.26 4.34 -17.64
CA GLY A 85 -6.83 2.96 -17.48
C GLY A 85 -5.39 2.81 -16.96
N HIS A 86 -5.00 3.65 -16.00
CA HIS A 86 -3.75 3.45 -15.26
C HIS A 86 -3.91 2.32 -14.25
N ILE A 87 -2.82 1.93 -13.58
CA ILE A 87 -2.76 0.75 -12.70
C ILE A 87 -3.89 0.67 -11.65
N MET A 88 -4.39 1.81 -11.13
CA MET A 88 -5.46 1.86 -10.13
C MET A 88 -6.87 1.95 -10.73
N SER A 89 -7.01 1.76 -12.05
CA SER A 89 -8.26 1.76 -12.79
C SER A 89 -8.87 0.37 -12.94
N TYR A 90 -10.19 0.28 -13.09
CA TYR A 90 -10.88 -0.93 -13.55
C TYR A 90 -10.90 -1.08 -15.08
N VAL A 91 -10.46 -0.05 -15.80
CA VAL A 91 -10.42 -0.04 -17.26
C VAL A 91 -9.01 -0.39 -17.72
N ASP A 92 -8.88 -1.32 -18.66
CA ASP A 92 -7.60 -1.60 -19.31
C ASP A 92 -7.22 -0.43 -20.24
N GLY A 93 -6.21 0.33 -19.84
CA GLY A 93 -5.66 1.45 -20.60
C GLY A 93 -4.58 1.07 -21.60
N GLY A 94 -4.42 -0.23 -21.89
CA GLY A 94 -3.31 -0.79 -22.66
C GLY A 94 -1.99 -0.58 -21.94
N PRO A 95 -0.96 0.02 -22.56
CA PRO A 95 0.32 0.26 -21.90
C PRO A 95 0.23 1.07 -20.60
N ARG A 96 -0.77 1.97 -20.47
CA ARG A 96 -0.98 2.78 -19.26
C ARG A 96 -1.38 1.93 -18.05
N HIS A 97 -1.97 0.76 -18.29
CA HIS A 97 -2.36 -0.24 -17.29
C HIS A 97 -1.19 -0.76 -16.44
N HIS A 98 0.04 -0.40 -16.79
CA HIS A 98 1.27 -0.73 -16.07
C HIS A 98 1.93 0.49 -15.39
N SER A 99 1.25 1.63 -15.31
CA SER A 99 1.79 2.88 -14.77
C SER A 99 0.82 3.56 -13.82
N PHE A 100 1.35 4.29 -12.84
CA PHE A 100 0.57 5.13 -11.94
C PHE A 100 0.38 6.53 -12.53
N PHE A 101 -0.74 7.17 -12.21
CA PHE A 101 -0.81 8.63 -12.30
C PHE A 101 0.20 9.28 -11.34
N MET A 102 0.66 10.49 -11.67
CA MET A 102 1.56 11.26 -10.80
C MET A 102 0.99 11.46 -9.40
N VAL A 103 -0.29 11.84 -9.29
CA VAL A 103 -0.95 12.09 -8.00
C VAL A 103 -1.08 10.83 -7.14
N GLN A 104 -1.21 9.64 -7.74
CA GLN A 104 -1.19 8.38 -7.00
C GLN A 104 0.23 8.08 -6.45
N SER A 105 1.27 8.50 -7.17
CA SER A 105 2.65 8.42 -6.69
C SER A 105 2.94 9.40 -5.55
N GLU A 106 2.24 10.53 -5.51
CA GLU A 106 2.26 11.47 -4.38
C GLU A 106 1.57 10.89 -3.14
N ALA A 107 0.40 10.26 -3.30
CA ALA A 107 -0.27 9.52 -2.22
C ALA A 107 0.66 8.46 -1.61
N ASN A 108 1.38 7.72 -2.47
CA ASN A 108 2.39 6.76 -2.04
C ASN A 108 3.52 7.41 -1.19
N THR A 109 3.86 8.66 -1.49
CA THR A 109 4.87 9.41 -0.74
C THR A 109 4.34 9.90 0.61
N ALA A 110 3.08 10.34 0.67
CA ALA A 110 2.42 10.78 1.90
C ALA A 110 2.36 9.64 2.94
N SER A 111 1.89 8.45 2.56
CA SER A 111 1.88 7.29 3.47
C SER A 111 3.27 6.88 3.93
N ARG A 112 4.30 7.03 3.08
CA ARG A 112 5.70 6.78 3.48
C ARG A 112 6.22 7.78 4.50
N ALA A 113 5.78 9.04 4.42
CA ALA A 113 6.12 10.04 5.42
C ALA A 113 5.52 9.67 6.79
N ILE A 114 4.26 9.21 6.83
CA ILE A 114 3.60 8.72 8.05
C ILE A 114 4.35 7.52 8.62
N ALA A 115 4.62 6.52 7.77
CA ALA A 115 5.41 5.35 8.12
C ALA A 115 6.77 5.73 8.74
N ARG A 116 7.47 6.69 8.12
CA ARG A 116 8.76 7.17 8.62
C ARG A 116 8.63 7.88 9.96
N ARG A 117 7.59 8.69 10.17
CA ARG A 117 7.31 9.34 11.46
C ARG A 117 7.06 8.29 12.55
N SER A 118 6.23 7.29 12.26
CA SER A 118 5.94 6.18 13.19
C SER A 118 7.19 5.40 13.60
N LEU A 119 8.11 5.17 12.67
CA LEU A 119 9.41 4.56 12.96
C LEU A 119 10.30 5.46 13.83
N LEU A 120 10.41 6.76 13.52
CA LEU A 120 11.21 7.67 14.32
C LEU A 120 10.70 7.75 15.77
N GLU A 121 9.38 7.75 15.95
CA GLU A 121 8.79 7.69 17.30
C GLU A 121 9.07 6.35 18.00
N SER A 122 9.12 5.22 17.28
CA SER A 122 9.45 3.93 17.87
C SER A 122 10.92 3.85 18.29
N GLU A 123 11.83 4.40 17.49
CA GLU A 123 13.24 4.54 17.82
C GLU A 123 13.45 5.44 19.05
N HIS A 124 12.75 6.58 19.12
CA HIS A 124 12.80 7.46 20.29
C HIS A 124 12.31 6.75 21.55
N ARG A 125 11.19 6.00 21.48
CA ARG A 125 10.69 5.20 22.61
C ARG A 125 11.70 4.13 23.07
N GLN A 126 12.36 3.44 22.15
CA GLN A 126 13.42 2.47 22.49
C GLN A 126 14.63 3.15 23.14
N HIS A 127 14.97 4.36 22.71
CA HIS A 127 16.08 5.15 23.26
C HIS A 127 15.85 5.52 24.73
N TRP A 128 14.65 5.97 25.10
CA TRP A 128 14.29 6.26 26.49
C TRP A 128 14.09 5.02 27.35
N ALA A 129 13.76 3.87 26.75
CA ALA A 129 13.73 2.59 27.46
C ALA A 129 15.14 2.06 27.79
N HIS A 130 16.18 2.45 27.04
CA HIS A 130 17.56 1.95 27.18
C HIS A 130 18.60 2.99 27.61
N GLY A 131 18.21 4.24 27.89
CA GLY A 131 19.01 5.21 28.65
C GLY A 131 20.35 5.66 28.06
N THR A 132 20.62 5.49 26.76
CA THR A 132 21.94 5.80 26.17
C THR A 132 21.85 6.92 25.12
N GLY A 133 22.24 8.12 25.53
CA GLY A 133 22.12 9.40 24.82
C GLY A 133 23.02 9.60 23.60
N GLU A 134 22.88 8.82 22.52
CA GLU A 134 23.53 9.16 21.23
C GLU A 134 22.54 9.19 20.05
N VAL A 135 22.41 10.37 19.43
CA VAL A 135 21.52 10.62 18.28
C VAL A 135 22.29 10.31 17.00
N SER A 136 22.18 9.07 16.50
CA SER A 136 22.72 8.73 15.18
C SER A 136 21.85 9.36 14.08
N ARG A 137 22.30 10.51 13.54
CA ARG A 137 21.75 11.13 12.32
C ARG A 137 22.04 10.23 11.11
N TYR A 138 21.24 9.19 10.92
CA TYR A 138 21.32 8.38 9.71
C TYR A 138 20.25 8.83 8.71
N GLY A 139 20.68 9.55 7.67
CA GLY A 139 19.86 9.75 6.47
C GLY A 139 19.56 8.37 5.86
N ARG A 140 18.30 7.92 5.93
CA ARG A 140 17.94 6.55 5.56
C ARG A 140 17.18 6.52 4.24
N SER A 141 17.88 6.01 3.22
CA SER A 141 17.35 5.52 1.96
C SER A 141 16.07 4.70 2.16
N THR A 142 15.16 4.80 1.18
CA THR A 142 13.87 4.13 1.06
C THR A 142 13.89 2.63 1.40
N LYS A 143 15.00 1.92 1.08
CA LYS A 143 15.20 0.50 1.43
C LYS A 143 15.18 0.22 2.94
N ARG A 144 15.66 1.14 3.78
CA ARG A 144 15.73 0.95 5.24
C ARG A 144 14.40 1.17 5.97
N ILE A 145 13.47 1.93 5.38
CA ILE A 145 12.15 2.17 5.98
C ILE A 145 11.35 0.88 5.99
N LEU A 146 11.27 0.17 4.85
CA LEU A 146 10.52 -1.08 4.73
C LEU A 146 11.06 -2.18 5.66
N GLN A 147 12.39 -2.35 5.71
CA GLN A 147 13.01 -3.33 6.62
C GLN A 147 12.77 -3.01 8.10
N LYS A 148 12.81 -1.73 8.49
CA LYS A 148 12.51 -1.35 9.88
C LYS A 148 11.04 -1.50 10.23
N CYS A 149 10.12 -1.20 9.31
CA CYS A 149 8.70 -1.44 9.53
C CYS A 149 8.40 -2.92 9.77
N PHE A 150 9.07 -3.79 9.02
CA PHE A 150 8.95 -5.22 9.22
C PHE A 150 9.54 -5.66 10.57
N SER A 151 10.73 -5.17 10.94
CA SER A 151 11.39 -5.50 12.20
C SER A 151 10.71 -4.95 13.46
N GLU A 152 10.04 -3.81 13.38
CA GLU A 152 9.34 -3.22 14.54
C GLU A 152 7.97 -3.88 14.75
N ARG A 153 7.39 -4.48 13.70
CA ARG A 153 6.17 -5.30 13.80
C ARG A 153 6.44 -6.59 14.59
N THR A 154 7.51 -7.31 14.26
CA THR A 154 7.85 -8.57 14.93
C THR A 154 8.14 -8.41 16.42
N LYS A 155 8.53 -7.21 16.87
CA LYS A 155 8.71 -6.86 18.28
C LYS A 155 7.40 -6.53 19.01
N ARG A 156 6.36 -6.09 18.30
CA ARG A 156 5.07 -5.67 18.88
C ARG A 156 4.06 -6.82 18.96
N ASP A 157 4.26 -7.88 18.16
CA ASP A 157 3.43 -9.10 18.13
C ASP A 157 4.01 -10.26 19.00
N ARG A 158 5.03 -10.00 19.84
CA ARG A 158 5.55 -10.90 20.88
C ARG A 158 5.33 -10.28 22.25
#